data_AF-A0A0F9H0A4-F1
#
_entry.id   AF-A0A0F9H0A4-F1
#
_cell.length_a   1.000
_cell.length_b   1.000
_cell.length_c   1.000
_cell.angle_alpha   90.00
_cell.angle_beta   90.00
_cell.angle_gamma   90.00
#
_symmetry.space_group_name_H-M   'P 1'
#
loop_
_entity.id
_entity.type
_entity.pdbx_description
1 polymer ?
#
loop_
_entity_poly.entity_id
_entity_poly.type
_entity_poly.pdbx_seq_one_letter_code
_entity_poly.pdbx_strand_id
1 'polypeptide(L)'
;MALGTEILAALAALSEADKGNITKCWDAIGEVISGEMSSGVKIGWSSRDAGGDQVITGVGYQSSLIIFLAADTPYSNRNWSVGFDDGAVAMSVLNHENGTLTGVKIGESIAIDRVLANQLMGHVTAIGADGFTITWALTGAASLYFIYLAVKLPGG
;
A
#
# COMPACT_ATOMS: atom_id res chain seq x y z
N MET A 1 2.16 -24.87 13.99
CA MET A 1 2.79 -23.93 14.94
C MET A 1 4.06 -24.57 15.51
N ALA A 2 5.06 -24.83 14.66
CA ALA A 2 6.29 -25.58 15.01
C ALA A 2 7.59 -24.77 14.75
N LEU A 3 7.49 -23.52 14.28
CA LEU A 3 8.66 -22.69 13.95
C LEU A 3 9.51 -22.32 15.18
N GLY A 4 8.93 -22.33 16.39
CA GLY A 4 9.63 -21.83 17.58
C GLY A 4 10.80 -22.72 18.02
N THR A 5 10.61 -24.04 18.07
CA THR A 5 11.58 -24.97 18.68
C THR A 5 12.81 -25.18 17.80
N GLU A 6 12.63 -25.21 16.48
CA GLU A 6 13.74 -25.39 15.52
C GLU A 6 14.63 -24.15 15.42
N ILE A 7 14.05 -22.95 15.49
CA ILE A 7 14.79 -21.68 15.50
C ILE A 7 15.64 -21.57 16.77
N LEU A 8 15.08 -21.96 17.92
CA LEU A 8 15.80 -21.98 19.21
C LEU A 8 16.98 -22.95 19.21
N ALA A 9 16.82 -24.14 18.61
CA ALA A 9 17.90 -25.11 18.48
C ALA A 9 19.01 -24.63 17.53
N ALA A 10 18.63 -24.00 16.41
CA ALA A 10 19.58 -23.41 15.46
C ALA A 10 20.37 -22.25 16.09
N LEU A 11 19.72 -21.37 16.88
CA LEU A 11 20.40 -20.29 17.60
C LEU A 11 21.40 -20.80 18.64
N ALA A 12 21.10 -21.92 19.30
CA ALA A 12 21.99 -22.50 20.30
C ALA A 12 23.30 -23.05 19.70
N ALA A 13 23.29 -23.44 18.42
CA ALA A 13 24.45 -24.00 17.72
C ALA A 13 25.42 -22.93 17.17
N LEU A 14 25.05 -21.65 17.22
CA LEU A 14 25.86 -20.56 16.68
C LEU A 14 26.99 -20.15 17.62
N SER A 15 28.06 -19.59 17.05
CA SER A 15 29.11 -18.96 17.85
C SER A 15 28.59 -17.70 18.55
N GLU A 16 29.24 -17.29 19.64
CA GLU A 16 28.86 -16.05 20.35
C GLU A 16 28.98 -14.80 19.46
N ALA A 17 29.93 -14.79 18.52
CA ALA A 17 30.06 -13.72 17.53
C ALA A 17 28.86 -13.69 16.57
N ASP A 18 28.42 -14.87 16.11
CA ASP A 18 27.26 -14.99 15.22
C ASP A 18 25.96 -14.60 15.92
N LYS A 19 25.79 -15.01 17.20
CA LYS A 19 24.65 -14.57 18.03
C LYS A 19 24.63 -13.06 18.19
N GLY A 20 25.77 -12.43 18.47
CA GLY A 20 25.90 -10.97 18.57
C GLY A 20 25.54 -10.25 17.27
N ASN A 21 25.91 -10.81 16.12
CA ASN A 21 25.54 -10.27 14.81
C ASN A 21 24.03 -10.41 14.54
N ILE A 22 23.43 -11.56 14.89
CA ILE A 22 21.99 -11.77 14.75
C ILE A 22 21.18 -10.83 15.64
N THR A 23 21.59 -10.61 16.89
CA THR A 23 20.93 -9.65 17.78
C THR A 23 20.94 -8.24 17.19
N LYS A 24 22.09 -7.77 16.67
CA LYS A 24 22.17 -6.47 16.00
C LYS A 24 21.27 -6.39 14.77
N CYS A 25 21.15 -7.46 13.99
CA CYS A 25 20.22 -7.53 12.86
C CYS A 25 18.77 -7.40 13.34
N TRP A 26 18.38 -8.08 14.42
CA TRP A 26 17.04 -7.96 14.99
C TRP A 26 16.76 -6.58 15.55
N ASP A 27 17.73 -5.97 16.23
CA ASP A 27 17.60 -4.62 16.76
C ASP A 27 17.44 -3.61 15.62
N ALA A 28 18.22 -3.73 14.54
CA ALA A 28 18.10 -2.89 13.35
C ALA A 28 16.75 -3.07 12.63
N ILE A 29 16.25 -4.30 12.53
CA ILE A 29 14.92 -4.58 11.99
C ILE A 29 13.84 -3.97 12.89
N GLY A 30 13.97 -4.13 14.22
CA GLY A 30 13.07 -3.55 15.20
C GLY A 30 13.07 -2.03 15.17
N GLU A 31 14.22 -1.40 15.01
CA GLU A 31 14.38 0.06 14.87
C GLU A 31 13.75 0.57 13.58
N VAL A 32 13.93 -0.13 12.45
CA VAL A 32 13.26 0.21 11.19
C VAL A 32 11.74 0.10 11.33
N ILE A 33 11.25 -1.00 11.92
CA ILE A 33 9.81 -1.22 12.13
C ILE A 33 9.22 -0.19 13.11
N SER A 34 9.89 0.07 14.23
CA SER A 34 9.42 1.03 15.25
C SER A 34 9.59 2.48 14.81
N GLY A 35 10.62 2.79 14.02
CA GLY A 35 10.86 4.09 13.41
C GLY A 35 9.75 4.47 12.45
N GLU A 36 9.33 3.56 11.57
CA GLU A 36 8.17 3.76 10.69
C GLU A 36 6.89 4.05 11.48
N MET A 37 6.61 3.30 12.56
CA MET A 37 5.43 3.56 13.41
C MET A 37 5.49 4.90 14.16
N SER A 38 6.68 5.32 14.61
CA SER A 38 6.85 6.58 15.35
C SER A 38 6.81 7.82 14.45
N SER A 39 7.21 7.67 13.18
CA SER A 39 7.20 8.75 12.20
C SER A 39 5.79 9.20 11.81
N GLY A 40 4.77 8.36 12.07
CA GLY A 40 3.42 8.58 11.56
C GLY A 40 3.33 8.43 10.04
N VAL A 41 4.31 7.80 9.38
CA VAL A 41 4.30 7.55 7.94
C VAL A 41 4.65 6.09 7.66
N LYS A 42 3.83 5.42 6.84
CA LYS A 42 4.03 4.05 6.39
C LYS A 42 3.96 4.03 4.88
N ILE A 43 4.98 3.48 4.25
CA ILE A 43 5.00 3.22 2.81
C ILE A 43 4.74 1.74 2.59
N GLY A 44 3.86 1.43 1.65
CA GLY A 44 3.66 0.06 1.20
C GLY A 44 3.29 0.01 -0.27
N TRP A 45 3.09 -1.20 -0.77
CA TRP A 45 2.71 -1.43 -2.15
C TRP A 45 1.73 -2.59 -2.24
N SER A 46 0.95 -2.63 -3.31
CA SER A 46 0.11 -3.76 -3.65
C SER A 46 -0.24 -3.76 -5.13
N SER A 47 -1.05 -4.72 -5.54
CA SER A 47 -1.56 -4.86 -6.90
C SER A 47 -3.03 -5.23 -6.88
N ARG A 48 -3.73 -4.90 -7.97
CA ARG A 48 -5.12 -5.30 -8.16
C ARG A 48 -5.42 -5.55 -9.63
N ASP A 49 -6.25 -6.56 -9.88
CA ASP A 49 -6.76 -6.98 -11.19
C ASP A 49 -8.24 -7.43 -11.15
N ALA A 50 -8.92 -7.18 -10.02
CA ALA A 50 -10.29 -7.62 -9.77
C ALA A 50 -11.14 -6.53 -9.07
N GLY A 51 -12.46 -6.59 -9.20
CA GLY A 51 -13.40 -5.78 -8.42
C GLY A 51 -13.56 -6.27 -6.97
N GLY A 52 -14.31 -5.53 -6.15
CA GLY A 52 -14.60 -5.86 -4.75
C GLY A 52 -13.58 -5.32 -3.75
N ASP A 53 -13.65 -5.75 -2.50
CA ASP A 53 -12.83 -5.18 -1.44
C ASP A 53 -11.39 -5.71 -1.41
N GLN A 54 -10.48 -4.86 -0.96
CA GLN A 54 -9.11 -5.17 -0.62
C GLN A 54 -8.77 -4.54 0.72
N VAL A 55 -8.44 -5.37 1.70
CA VAL A 55 -7.99 -4.90 3.02
C VAL A 55 -6.47 -4.78 3.02
N ILE A 56 -5.97 -3.60 3.34
CA ILE A 56 -4.56 -3.31 3.61
C ILE A 56 -4.37 -3.28 5.12
N THR A 57 -3.49 -4.14 5.64
CA THR A 57 -3.17 -4.27 7.08
C THR A 57 -1.68 -4.01 7.33
N GLY A 58 -1.26 -3.96 8.60
CA GLY A 58 0.15 -3.77 8.97
C GLY A 58 0.63 -2.33 8.85
N VAL A 59 -0.28 -1.36 8.85
CA VAL A 59 0.07 0.07 8.91
C VAL A 59 0.52 0.45 10.33
N GLY A 60 -0.01 -0.22 11.35
CA GLY A 60 0.33 0.00 12.76
C GLY A 60 -0.37 1.20 13.41
N TYR A 61 -1.22 1.91 12.68
CA TYR A 61 -2.03 3.02 13.19
C TYR A 61 -3.20 3.34 12.27
N GLN A 62 -4.18 4.08 12.80
CA GLN A 62 -5.23 4.71 12.00
C GLN A 62 -4.65 5.90 11.23
N SER A 63 -4.74 5.85 9.91
CA SER A 63 -4.26 6.91 9.03
C SER A 63 -5.19 8.13 9.07
N SER A 64 -4.64 9.32 8.96
CA SER A 64 -5.39 10.57 8.72
C SER A 64 -5.48 10.91 7.23
N LEU A 65 -4.53 10.41 6.43
CA LEU A 65 -4.45 10.63 5.00
C LEU A 65 -3.74 9.43 4.36
N ILE A 66 -4.22 8.99 3.20
CA ILE A 66 -3.58 7.98 2.38
C ILE A 66 -3.33 8.57 1.00
N ILE A 67 -2.09 8.52 0.52
CA ILE A 67 -1.70 9.00 -0.82
C ILE A 67 -1.34 7.79 -1.66
N PHE A 68 -1.83 7.74 -2.89
CA PHE A 68 -1.61 6.65 -3.83
C PHE A 68 -0.81 7.11 -5.05
N LEU A 69 0.10 6.25 -5.51
CA LEU A 69 0.77 6.36 -6.81
C LEU A 69 0.57 5.04 -7.54
N ALA A 70 -0.08 5.06 -8.70
CA ALA A 70 -0.48 3.88 -9.44
C ALA A 70 -0.03 3.91 -10.89
N ALA A 71 0.23 2.73 -11.45
CA ALA A 71 0.49 2.53 -12.87
C ALA A 71 -0.12 1.22 -13.34
N ASP A 72 -0.52 1.19 -14.61
CA ASP A 72 -1.14 0.02 -15.22
C ASP A 72 -0.12 -1.10 -15.55
N THR A 73 -0.60 -2.35 -15.64
CA THR A 73 0.26 -3.50 -15.95
C THR A 73 -0.01 -4.11 -17.33
N PRO A 74 1.03 -4.51 -18.09
CA PRO A 74 2.45 -4.51 -17.73
C PRO A 74 3.15 -3.18 -18.05
N TYR A 75 3.39 -2.36 -17.02
CA TYR A 75 4.25 -1.16 -16.99
C TYR A 75 4.26 -0.32 -18.27
N SER A 76 3.08 -0.04 -18.82
CA SER A 76 3.03 1.01 -19.81
C SER A 76 3.12 2.31 -19.01
N ASN A 77 4.14 3.14 -19.26
CA ASN A 77 4.24 4.48 -18.64
C ASN A 77 3.12 5.45 -19.11
N ARG A 78 2.06 4.89 -19.68
CA ARG A 78 1.02 5.59 -20.40
C ARG A 78 -0.16 5.86 -19.50
N ASN A 79 -0.57 4.88 -18.68
CA ASN A 79 -1.67 5.06 -17.75
C ASN A 79 -1.15 5.04 -16.30
N TRP A 80 -1.33 6.15 -15.60
CA TRP A 80 -0.92 6.31 -14.22
C TRP A 80 -1.92 7.18 -13.48
N SER A 81 -1.94 7.06 -12.15
CA SER A 81 -2.66 8.03 -11.31
C SER A 81 -1.91 8.36 -10.04
N VAL A 82 -2.18 9.56 -9.55
CA VAL A 82 -1.81 10.02 -8.22
C VAL A 82 -3.07 10.54 -7.56
N GLY A 83 -3.36 10.08 -6.35
CA GLY A 83 -4.56 10.49 -5.63
C GLY A 83 -4.40 10.38 -4.14
N PHE A 84 -5.45 10.78 -3.42
CA PHE A 84 -5.48 10.74 -1.98
C PHE A 84 -6.89 10.44 -1.44
N ASP A 85 -6.93 10.02 -0.19
CA ASP A 85 -8.15 9.78 0.58
C ASP A 85 -7.91 10.04 2.08
N ASP A 86 -8.82 10.77 2.72
CA ASP A 86 -8.84 10.97 4.18
C ASP A 86 -10.04 10.30 4.87
N GLY A 87 -10.82 9.50 4.13
CA GLY A 87 -12.05 8.85 4.56
C GLY A 87 -13.31 9.70 4.38
N ALA A 88 -13.17 10.99 4.06
CA ALA A 88 -14.28 11.89 3.75
C ALA A 88 -14.21 12.44 2.32
N VAL A 89 -13.00 12.72 1.82
CA VAL A 89 -12.73 13.26 0.50
C VAL A 89 -11.76 12.33 -0.23
N ALA A 90 -12.18 11.88 -1.41
CA ALA A 90 -11.37 11.07 -2.31
C ALA A 90 -11.21 11.78 -3.66
N MET A 91 -9.96 11.88 -4.14
CA MET A 91 -9.68 12.46 -5.46
C MET A 91 -8.39 11.89 -6.06
N SER A 92 -8.39 11.71 -7.38
CA SER A 92 -7.20 11.34 -8.13
C SER A 92 -7.06 12.13 -9.43
N VAL A 93 -5.81 12.39 -9.81
CA VAL A 93 -5.41 12.84 -11.14
C VAL A 93 -4.85 11.65 -11.87
N LEU A 94 -5.22 11.48 -13.14
CA LEU A 94 -4.75 10.36 -13.95
C LEU A 94 -4.34 10.79 -15.35
N ASN A 95 -3.39 10.06 -15.91
CA ASN A 95 -3.16 9.97 -17.34
C ASN A 95 -3.83 8.69 -17.84
N HIS A 96 -4.64 8.79 -18.89
CA HIS A 96 -5.49 7.70 -19.37
C HIS A 96 -5.50 7.59 -20.90
N GLU A 97 -6.23 6.61 -21.43
CA GLU A 97 -6.31 6.31 -22.87
C GLU A 97 -4.95 6.03 -23.53
N ASN A 98 -4.07 5.33 -22.80
CA ASN A 98 -2.69 5.11 -23.22
C ASN A 98 -1.89 6.42 -23.35
N GLY A 99 -2.11 7.33 -22.40
CA GLY A 99 -1.29 8.52 -22.19
C GLY A 99 -1.66 9.70 -23.08
N THR A 100 -2.81 9.63 -23.75
CA THR A 100 -3.27 10.68 -24.67
C THR A 100 -4.11 11.74 -23.98
N LEU A 101 -4.70 11.42 -22.82
CA LEU A 101 -5.56 12.33 -22.08
C LEU A 101 -5.15 12.39 -20.60
N THR A 102 -5.45 13.51 -19.96
CA THR A 102 -5.36 13.65 -18.50
C THR A 102 -6.71 14.05 -17.93
N GLY A 103 -7.00 13.57 -16.73
CA GLY A 103 -8.28 13.78 -16.09
C GLY A 103 -8.18 13.87 -14.57
N VAL A 104 -9.32 14.18 -13.96
CA VAL A 104 -9.53 14.17 -12.52
C VAL A 104 -10.74 13.28 -12.24
N LYS A 105 -10.64 12.42 -11.22
CA LYS A 105 -11.77 11.62 -10.71
C LYS A 105 -12.06 12.07 -9.28
N ILE A 106 -13.27 12.59 -9.09
CA ILE A 106 -13.81 12.95 -7.77
C ILE A 106 -14.53 11.72 -7.23
N GLY A 107 -14.27 11.35 -5.98
CA GLY A 107 -14.83 10.15 -5.35
C GLY A 107 -13.97 8.89 -5.50
N GLU A 108 -12.84 8.97 -6.21
CA GLU A 108 -11.91 7.85 -6.40
C GLU A 108 -10.51 8.24 -5.90
N SER A 109 -9.96 7.48 -4.95
CA SER A 109 -8.60 7.72 -4.43
C SER A 109 -7.52 7.31 -5.43
N ILE A 110 -7.84 6.35 -6.30
CA ILE A 110 -6.92 5.74 -7.26
C ILE A 110 -7.72 5.26 -8.48
N ALA A 111 -7.22 5.52 -9.68
CA ALA A 111 -7.90 5.09 -10.90
C ALA A 111 -6.92 4.79 -12.03
N ILE A 112 -7.20 3.74 -12.80
CA ILE A 112 -6.60 3.49 -14.10
C ILE A 112 -7.73 3.32 -15.11
N ASP A 113 -7.63 4.06 -16.22
CA ASP A 113 -8.60 4.05 -17.30
C ASP A 113 -7.86 3.79 -18.62
N ARG A 114 -8.08 2.62 -19.20
CA ARG A 114 -7.54 2.25 -20.51
C ARG A 114 -8.62 2.45 -21.59
N VAL A 115 -8.19 2.38 -22.84
CA VAL A 115 -9.10 2.46 -23.99
C VAL A 115 -10.14 1.33 -23.92
N LEU A 116 -11.35 1.61 -24.43
CA LEU A 116 -12.47 0.66 -24.56
C LEU A 116 -13.08 0.17 -23.22
N ALA A 117 -13.25 1.08 -22.24
CA ALA A 117 -13.91 0.78 -20.97
C ALA A 117 -13.20 -0.28 -20.12
N ASN A 118 -11.88 -0.33 -20.20
CA ASN A 118 -11.03 -1.18 -19.36
C ASN A 118 -10.56 -0.34 -18.16
N GLN A 119 -11.35 -0.34 -17.10
CA GLN A 119 -11.21 0.58 -15.97
C GLN A 119 -11.08 -0.18 -14.66
N LEU A 120 -10.15 0.25 -13.81
CA LEU A 120 -10.06 -0.21 -12.43
C LEU A 120 -9.93 1.04 -11.54
N MET A 121 -10.96 1.28 -10.74
CA MET A 121 -11.05 2.44 -9.84
C MET A 121 -11.20 1.95 -8.40
N GLY A 122 -10.54 2.61 -7.47
CA GLY A 122 -10.57 2.29 -6.06
C GLY A 122 -10.82 3.53 -5.23
N HIS A 123 -11.63 3.37 -4.20
CA HIS A 123 -11.79 4.36 -3.14
C HIS A 123 -11.65 3.73 -1.75
N VAL A 124 -11.16 4.50 -0.78
CA VAL A 124 -11.03 4.00 0.60
C VAL A 124 -12.40 4.06 1.27
N THR A 125 -12.92 2.90 1.67
CA THR A 125 -14.24 2.79 2.31
C THR A 125 -14.18 2.71 3.83
N ALA A 126 -13.04 2.35 4.38
CA ALA A 126 -12.83 2.31 5.82
C ALA A 126 -11.35 2.55 6.15
N ILE A 127 -11.11 3.36 7.19
CA ILE A 127 -9.79 3.52 7.80
C ILE A 127 -9.88 2.97 9.22
N GLY A 128 -9.10 1.93 9.50
CA GLY A 128 -9.07 1.22 10.78
C GLY A 128 -7.76 1.42 11.53
N ALA A 129 -7.66 0.83 12.73
CA ALA A 129 -6.51 1.00 13.62
C ALA A 129 -5.19 0.42 13.09
N ASP A 130 -5.23 -0.48 12.11
CA ASP A 130 -4.04 -1.13 11.53
C ASP A 130 -4.01 -1.07 9.99
N GLY A 131 -4.75 -0.13 9.40
CA GLY A 131 -4.75 0.06 7.95
C GLY A 131 -6.09 0.54 7.41
N PHE A 132 -6.44 0.09 6.21
CA PHE A 132 -7.60 0.61 5.48
C PHE A 132 -8.15 -0.39 4.47
N THR A 133 -9.39 -0.18 4.04
CA THR A 133 -10.05 -0.99 3.00
C THR A 133 -10.24 -0.15 1.75
N ILE A 134 -9.84 -0.68 0.61
CA ILE A 134 -10.12 -0.11 -0.71
C ILE A 134 -11.22 -0.95 -1.35
N THR A 135 -12.30 -0.32 -1.81
CA THR A 135 -13.33 -0.98 -2.61
C THR A 135 -13.08 -0.69 -4.08
N TRP A 136 -12.94 -1.75 -4.88
CA TRP A 136 -12.59 -1.66 -6.30
C TRP A 136 -13.80 -1.87 -7.21
N ALA A 137 -13.96 -0.95 -8.17
CA ALA A 137 -14.85 -1.11 -9.32
C ALA A 137 -14.03 -1.48 -10.56
N LEU A 138 -14.32 -2.65 -11.15
CA LEU A 138 -13.69 -3.12 -12.38
C LEU A 138 -14.71 -3.11 -13.53
N THR A 139 -14.35 -2.49 -14.64
CA THR A 139 -15.04 -2.65 -15.94
C THR A 139 -14.05 -3.21 -16.95
N GLY A 140 -14.45 -4.24 -17.69
CA GLY A 140 -13.56 -4.91 -18.65
C GLY A 140 -12.40 -5.65 -17.96
N ALA A 141 -11.20 -5.50 -18.51
CA ALA A 141 -9.97 -6.08 -17.99
C ALA A 141 -8.90 -4.99 -17.76
N ALA A 142 -8.61 -4.72 -16.49
CA ALA A 142 -7.60 -3.76 -16.09
C ALA A 142 -6.87 -4.27 -14.84
N SER A 143 -5.60 -3.92 -14.75
CA SER A 143 -4.71 -4.36 -13.69
C SER A 143 -3.69 -3.26 -13.41
N LEU A 144 -3.36 -3.06 -12.14
CA LEU A 144 -2.45 -2.01 -11.70
C LEU A 144 -1.54 -2.49 -10.56
N TYR A 145 -0.38 -1.84 -10.46
CA TYR A 145 0.42 -1.79 -9.24
C TYR A 145 0.25 -0.41 -8.62
N PHE A 146 0.29 -0.34 -7.30
CA PHE A 146 0.30 0.92 -6.60
C PHE A 146 1.19 0.90 -5.37
N ILE A 147 1.74 2.08 -5.10
CA ILE A 147 2.41 2.43 -3.85
C ILE A 147 1.41 3.29 -3.06
N TYR A 148 1.38 3.10 -1.75
CA TYR A 148 0.63 3.96 -0.85
C TYR A 148 1.54 4.56 0.22
N LEU A 149 1.22 5.78 0.63
CA LEU A 149 1.75 6.45 1.80
C LEU A 149 0.60 6.68 2.76
N ALA A 150 0.54 5.88 3.83
CA ALA A 150 -0.35 6.11 4.96
C ALA A 150 0.32 7.12 5.90
N VAL A 151 -0.41 8.16 6.29
CA VAL A 151 0.09 9.26 7.11
C VAL A 151 -0.84 9.48 8.29
N LYS A 152 -0.29 9.55 9.50
CA LYS A 152 -0.96 9.96 10.73
C LYS A 152 -0.52 11.37 11.08
N LEU A 153 -1.47 12.30 11.11
CA LEU A 153 -1.21 13.66 11.54
C LEU A 153 -1.24 13.77 13.07
N PRO A 154 -0.41 14.64 13.68
CA PRO A 154 -0.47 14.88 15.11
C PRO A 154 -1.79 15.54 15.49
N GLY A 155 -2.51 14.96 16.45
CA GLY A 155 -3.74 15.52 17.01
C GLY A 155 -5.06 15.08 16.32
N GLY A 156 -5.00 14.10 15.43
CA GLY A 156 -6.18 13.37 14.91
C GLY A 156 -6.51 12.11 15.69
#